data_AF-A0AAE3YSN8-F1
#
_entry.id   AF-A0AAE3YSN8-F1
#
_cell.length_a   1.000
_cell.length_b   1.000
_cell.length_c   1.000
_cell.angle_alpha   90.00
_cell.angle_beta   90.00
_cell.angle_gamma   90.00
#
_symmetry.space_group_name_H-M   'P 1'
#
loop_
_entity.id
_entity.type
_entity.pdbx_description
1 polymer ?
#
loop_
_entity_poly.entity_id
_entity_poly.type
_entity_poly.pdbx_seq_one_letter_code
_entity_poly.pdbx_strand_id
1 'polypeptide(L)'
;MTSVLAAPRHPLIEYALTDAQRWCEGHIIDGRPALAHATQVAATLAAHEPGIAPDIVAAALLHDSPDFVPAGFDLDGYLTARYSAETTRVVRALQAEHRALDSGAPAVLIDDQPVLLVSTADKIVALRSLLRRAAASGDTTAFFSQRAQLLDLVPHFSAFHLAAAPLIPAGLADALGGVVTDLVVATAAARRSRP
;
A
#
# COMPACT_ATOMS: atom_id res chain seq x y z
N MET A 1 -17.88 -14.53 3.73
CA MET A 1 -17.08 -14.59 2.49
C MET A 1 -15.73 -15.19 2.82
N THR A 2 -15.29 -16.17 2.05
CA THR A 2 -13.97 -16.79 2.21
C THR A 2 -12.92 -15.83 1.63
N SER A 3 -11.83 -15.57 2.36
CA SER A 3 -10.74 -14.69 1.92
C SER A 3 -10.14 -15.19 0.60
N VAL A 4 -9.74 -14.29 -0.30
CA VAL A 4 -8.98 -14.63 -1.52
C VAL A 4 -7.64 -15.32 -1.22
N LEU A 5 -7.16 -15.17 0.03
CA LEU A 5 -5.97 -15.81 0.56
C LEU A 5 -6.27 -17.10 1.35
N ALA A 6 -7.50 -17.60 1.36
CA ALA A 6 -7.82 -18.90 1.94
C ALA A 6 -7.64 -20.01 0.89
N ALA A 7 -7.21 -21.19 1.33
CA ALA A 7 -7.11 -22.35 0.45
C ALA A 7 -8.49 -22.93 0.08
N PRO A 8 -8.67 -23.50 -1.13
CA PRO A 8 -7.70 -23.50 -2.24
C PRO A 8 -7.62 -22.13 -2.93
N ARG A 9 -6.39 -21.67 -3.20
CA ARG A 9 -6.12 -20.39 -3.86
C ARG A 9 -5.83 -20.57 -5.34
N HIS A 10 -5.96 -19.50 -6.11
CA HIS A 10 -5.47 -19.46 -7.48
C HIS A 10 -3.94 -19.67 -7.52
N PRO A 11 -3.36 -20.44 -8.48
CA PRO A 11 -1.93 -20.72 -8.52
C PRO A 11 -1.03 -19.47 -8.54
N LEU A 12 -1.42 -18.40 -9.25
CA LEU A 12 -0.67 -17.13 -9.26
C LEU A 12 -0.56 -16.50 -7.86
N ILE A 13 -1.60 -16.62 -7.05
CA ILE A 13 -1.61 -16.09 -5.68
C ILE A 13 -0.70 -16.93 -4.79
N GLU A 14 -0.66 -18.25 -4.99
CA GLU A 14 0.25 -19.15 -4.26
C GLU A 14 1.72 -18.84 -4.59
N TYR A 15 2.04 -18.61 -5.87
CA TYR A 15 3.38 -18.19 -6.29
C TYR A 15 3.75 -16.82 -5.71
N ALA A 16 2.84 -15.85 -5.78
CA ALA A 16 3.06 -14.52 -5.24
C ALA A 16 3.28 -14.55 -3.71
N LEU A 17 2.52 -15.35 -2.97
CA LEU A 17 2.73 -15.55 -1.54
C LEU A 17 4.10 -16.15 -1.23
N THR A 18 4.52 -17.15 -2.00
CA THR A 18 5.83 -17.80 -1.83
C THR A 18 6.96 -16.80 -2.07
N ASP A 19 6.87 -16.02 -3.14
CA ASP A 19 7.90 -15.05 -3.51
C ASP A 19 7.92 -13.86 -2.55
N ALA A 20 6.75 -13.32 -2.18
CA ALA A 20 6.62 -12.30 -1.16
C ALA A 20 7.17 -12.78 0.19
N GLN A 21 6.91 -14.03 0.60
CA GLN A 21 7.47 -14.58 1.83
C GLN A 21 9.00 -14.57 1.80
N ARG A 22 9.58 -15.01 0.68
CA ARG A 22 11.04 -15.06 0.51
C ARG A 22 11.67 -13.67 0.53
N TRP A 23 11.09 -12.71 -0.18
CA TRP A 23 11.70 -11.39 -0.32
C TRP A 23 11.39 -10.47 0.86
N CYS A 24 10.24 -10.64 1.52
CA CYS A 24 9.89 -9.86 2.72
C CYS A 24 10.47 -10.46 4.02
N GLU A 25 11.21 -11.57 3.96
CA GLU A 25 11.75 -12.24 5.14
C GLU A 25 12.70 -11.30 5.92
N GLY A 26 12.44 -11.12 7.22
CA GLY A 26 13.23 -10.23 8.08
C GLY A 26 12.95 -8.74 7.91
N HIS A 27 12.13 -8.33 6.95
CA HIS A 27 11.78 -6.93 6.69
C HIS A 27 10.56 -6.48 7.51
N ILE A 28 10.56 -5.21 7.90
CA ILE A 28 9.50 -4.58 8.70
C ILE A 28 8.95 -3.38 7.94
N ILE A 29 7.63 -3.36 7.75
CA ILE A 29 6.86 -2.21 7.24
C ILE A 29 5.85 -1.81 8.31
N ASP A 30 5.76 -0.52 8.59
CA ASP A 30 4.82 0.05 9.57
C ASP A 30 4.81 -0.64 10.95
N GLY A 31 5.99 -1.09 11.39
CA GLY A 31 6.18 -1.76 12.67
C GLY A 31 5.63 -3.19 12.72
N ARG A 32 5.44 -3.83 11.56
CA ARG A 32 5.02 -5.23 11.43
C ARG A 32 5.85 -5.95 10.35
N PRO A 33 5.87 -7.30 10.34
CA PRO A 33 6.49 -8.04 9.25
C PRO A 33 5.94 -7.61 7.88
N ALA A 34 6.81 -7.38 6.90
CA ALA A 34 6.43 -6.89 5.57
C ALA A 34 5.44 -7.83 4.85
N LEU A 35 5.58 -9.15 5.00
CA LEU A 35 4.59 -10.12 4.48
C LEU A 35 3.18 -9.91 5.08
N ALA A 36 3.10 -9.54 6.36
CA ALA A 36 1.83 -9.29 7.02
C ALA A 36 1.17 -8.00 6.49
N HIS A 37 1.95 -7.01 6.07
CA HIS A 37 1.46 -5.83 5.37
C HIS A 37 0.90 -6.20 3.99
N ALA A 38 1.70 -6.84 3.14
CA ALA A 38 1.29 -7.22 1.79
C ALA A 38 0.04 -8.12 1.76
N THR A 39 -0.05 -9.10 2.66
CA THR A 39 -1.26 -9.95 2.78
C THR A 39 -2.47 -9.15 3.25
N GLN A 40 -2.30 -8.17 4.13
CA GLN A 40 -3.38 -7.29 4.56
C GLN A 40 -3.85 -6.38 3.42
N VAL A 41 -2.94 -5.88 2.58
CA VAL A 41 -3.28 -5.09 1.37
C VAL A 41 -4.13 -5.92 0.41
N ALA A 42 -3.67 -7.12 0.06
CA ALA A 42 -4.42 -8.04 -0.80
C ALA A 42 -5.81 -8.39 -0.22
N ALA A 43 -5.90 -8.63 1.09
CA ALA A 43 -7.16 -8.91 1.77
C ALA A 43 -8.11 -7.69 1.77
N THR A 44 -7.58 -6.48 2.00
CA THR A 44 -8.36 -5.23 1.93
C THR A 44 -8.89 -5.00 0.53
N LEU A 45 -8.07 -5.19 -0.51
CA LEU A 45 -8.52 -5.07 -1.89
C LEU A 45 -9.65 -6.05 -2.21
N ALA A 46 -9.47 -7.34 -1.94
CA ALA A 46 -10.46 -8.36 -2.26
C ALA A 46 -11.77 -8.25 -1.46
N ALA A 47 -11.73 -7.62 -0.28
CA ALA A 47 -12.93 -7.34 0.50
C ALA A 47 -13.81 -6.25 -0.13
N HIS A 48 -13.20 -5.31 -0.87
CA HIS A 48 -13.91 -4.19 -1.48
C HIS A 48 -14.19 -4.37 -2.98
N GLU A 49 -13.47 -5.27 -3.66
CA GLU A 49 -13.70 -5.62 -5.07
C GLU A 49 -13.91 -7.14 -5.23
N PRO A 50 -15.14 -7.66 -4.98
CA PRO A 50 -15.45 -9.06 -5.18
C PRO A 50 -15.25 -9.46 -6.65
N GLY A 51 -14.41 -10.46 -6.89
CA GLY A 51 -14.09 -10.91 -8.25
C GLY A 51 -12.87 -10.21 -8.87
N ILE A 52 -12.09 -9.45 -8.09
CA ILE A 52 -10.80 -8.92 -8.52
C ILE A 52 -9.94 -10.02 -9.16
N ALA A 53 -9.30 -9.71 -10.30
CA ALA A 53 -8.51 -10.67 -11.04
C ALA A 53 -7.31 -11.18 -10.21
N PRO A 54 -6.95 -12.48 -10.31
CA PRO A 54 -5.83 -13.05 -9.56
C PRO A 54 -4.50 -12.31 -9.78
N ASP A 55 -4.27 -11.77 -10.96
CA ASP A 55 -3.10 -10.95 -11.32
C ASP A 55 -2.97 -9.71 -10.44
N ILE A 56 -4.08 -9.02 -10.15
CA ILE A 56 -4.05 -7.82 -9.31
C ILE A 56 -3.84 -8.20 -7.84
N VAL A 57 -4.38 -9.34 -7.40
CA VAL A 57 -4.10 -9.87 -6.06
C VAL A 57 -2.63 -10.26 -5.92
N ALA A 58 -2.06 -10.92 -6.94
CA ALA A 58 -0.63 -11.23 -6.99
C ALA A 58 0.23 -9.95 -6.96
N ALA A 59 -0.15 -8.93 -7.73
CA ALA A 59 0.54 -7.64 -7.71
C ALA A 59 0.47 -6.98 -6.33
N ALA A 60 -0.69 -7.01 -5.65
CA ALA A 60 -0.84 -6.51 -4.29
C ALA A 60 0.03 -7.26 -3.28
N LEU A 61 0.20 -8.57 -3.42
CA LEU A 61 1.09 -9.36 -2.57
C LEU A 61 2.57 -9.04 -2.80
N LEU A 62 2.93 -8.67 -4.03
CA LEU A 62 4.32 -8.42 -4.43
C LEU A 62 4.71 -6.94 -4.39
N HIS A 63 3.79 -6.01 -4.12
CA HIS A 63 4.02 -4.59 -4.37
C HIS A 63 5.26 -3.99 -3.67
N ASP A 64 5.57 -4.42 -2.43
CA ASP A 64 6.77 -3.98 -1.70
C ASP A 64 8.03 -4.81 -2.02
N SER A 65 7.86 -6.00 -2.59
CA SER A 65 8.98 -6.91 -2.85
C SER A 65 10.14 -6.29 -3.64
N PRO A 66 9.89 -5.43 -4.65
CA PRO A 66 10.95 -4.75 -5.37
C PRO A 66 11.91 -3.92 -4.53
N ASP A 67 11.54 -3.52 -3.31
CA ASP A 67 12.39 -2.74 -2.41
C ASP A 67 13.21 -3.62 -1.46
N PHE A 68 12.95 -4.93 -1.45
CA PHE A 68 13.64 -5.92 -0.61
C PHE A 68 14.46 -6.94 -1.40
N VAL A 69 14.33 -6.98 -2.72
CA VAL A 69 15.18 -7.86 -3.53
C VAL A 69 16.66 -7.47 -3.40
N PRO A 70 17.59 -8.44 -3.42
CA PRO A 70 19.02 -8.16 -3.37
C PRO A 70 19.47 -7.24 -4.52
N ALA A 71 20.45 -6.38 -4.24
CA ALA A 71 21.06 -5.54 -5.26
C ALA A 71 21.63 -6.40 -6.42
N GLY A 72 21.34 -5.99 -7.66
CA GLY A 72 21.78 -6.70 -8.87
C GLY A 72 20.92 -7.91 -9.25
N PHE A 73 19.86 -8.23 -8.49
CA PHE A 73 18.88 -9.24 -8.89
C PHE A 73 18.08 -8.75 -10.12
N ASP A 74 17.99 -9.58 -11.16
CA ASP A 74 17.17 -9.31 -12.34
C ASP A 74 15.68 -9.53 -12.03
N LEU A 75 15.09 -8.54 -11.38
CA LEU A 75 13.68 -8.59 -11.00
C LEU A 75 12.75 -8.51 -12.20
N ASP A 76 13.10 -7.76 -13.26
CA ASP A 76 12.25 -7.66 -14.46
C ASP A 76 12.17 -8.98 -15.22
N GLY A 77 13.32 -9.64 -15.42
CA GLY A 77 13.38 -10.97 -16.00
C GLY A 77 12.62 -11.99 -15.16
N TYR A 78 12.76 -11.93 -13.83
CA TYR A 78 12.04 -12.83 -12.93
C TYR A 78 10.52 -12.64 -12.99
N LEU A 79 10.04 -11.38 -12.90
CA LEU A 79 8.60 -11.09 -12.93
C LEU A 79 7.98 -11.49 -14.27
N THR A 80 8.64 -11.17 -15.38
CA THR A 80 8.18 -11.50 -16.73
C THR A 80 8.10 -13.01 -16.97
N ALA A 81 9.02 -13.79 -16.38
CA ALA A 81 9.04 -15.24 -16.55
C ALA A 81 7.97 -15.98 -15.73
N ARG A 82 7.54 -15.39 -14.61
CA ARG A 82 6.70 -16.09 -13.60
C ARG A 82 5.29 -15.53 -13.47
N TYR A 83 5.09 -14.27 -13.83
CA TYR A 83 3.84 -13.54 -13.71
C TYR A 83 3.41 -12.96 -15.05
N SER A 84 2.16 -12.52 -15.12
CA SER A 84 1.67 -11.84 -16.33
C SER A 84 2.32 -10.46 -16.51
N ALA A 85 2.23 -9.95 -17.74
CA ALA A 85 2.61 -8.58 -18.04
C ALA A 85 1.85 -7.56 -17.18
N GLU A 86 0.58 -7.84 -16.86
CA GLU A 86 -0.23 -6.97 -16.00
C GLU A 86 0.28 -6.94 -14.56
N THR A 87 0.55 -8.11 -13.97
CA THR A 87 1.12 -8.19 -12.61
C THR A 87 2.44 -7.42 -12.54
N THR A 88 3.33 -7.66 -13.51
CA THR A 88 4.64 -7.01 -13.59
C THR A 88 4.52 -5.49 -13.70
N ARG A 89 3.63 -5.02 -14.58
CA ARG A 89 3.36 -3.59 -14.78
C ARG A 89 2.86 -2.92 -13.51
N VAL A 90 1.90 -3.54 -12.81
CA VAL A 90 1.34 -2.97 -11.56
C VAL A 90 2.41 -2.91 -10.46
N VAL A 91 3.19 -3.99 -10.27
CA VAL A 91 4.28 -4.01 -9.28
C VAL A 91 5.30 -2.90 -9.55
N ARG A 92 5.68 -2.67 -10.81
CA ARG A 92 6.62 -1.61 -11.17
C ARG A 92 6.04 -0.20 -10.98
N ALA A 93 4.77 -0.01 -11.29
CA ALA A 93 4.10 1.27 -11.06
C ALA A 93 4.04 1.61 -9.55
N LEU A 94 3.75 0.62 -8.69
CA LEU A 94 3.74 0.81 -7.24
C LEU A 94 5.13 1.08 -6.67
N GLN A 95 6.16 0.37 -7.14
CA GLN A 95 7.54 0.71 -6.76
C GLN A 95 7.91 2.15 -7.13
N ALA A 96 7.52 2.60 -8.33
CA ALA A 96 7.77 3.98 -8.74
C ALA A 96 7.04 4.99 -7.84
N GLU A 97 5.80 4.68 -7.45
CA GLU A 97 5.04 5.49 -6.49
C GLU A 97 5.70 5.54 -5.11
N HIS A 98 6.12 4.39 -4.55
CA HIS A 98 6.81 4.33 -3.26
C HIS A 98 8.07 5.19 -3.24
N ARG A 99 8.90 5.09 -4.29
CA ARG A 99 10.08 5.96 -4.45
C ARG A 99 9.74 7.45 -4.56
N ALA A 100 8.60 7.79 -5.17
CA ALA A 100 8.15 9.18 -5.28
C ALA A 100 7.66 9.72 -3.93
N LEU A 101 6.98 8.89 -3.13
CA LEU A 101 6.60 9.21 -1.75
C LEU A 101 7.84 9.41 -0.86
N ASP A 102 8.82 8.52 -0.97
CA ASP A 102 10.08 8.56 -0.22
C ASP A 102 10.99 9.74 -0.61
N SER A 103 10.88 10.24 -1.83
CA SER A 103 11.59 11.45 -2.26
C SER A 103 10.82 12.75 -2.00
N GLY A 104 9.55 12.66 -1.57
CA GLY A 104 8.71 13.82 -1.25
C GLY A 104 8.12 14.55 -2.46
N ALA A 105 8.17 13.94 -3.65
CA ALA A 105 7.62 14.51 -4.89
C ALA A 105 6.58 13.60 -5.57
N PRO A 106 5.56 13.08 -4.85
CA PRO A 106 4.59 12.17 -5.45
C PRO A 106 3.60 12.89 -6.38
N ALA A 107 3.41 12.34 -7.57
CA ALA A 107 2.30 12.71 -8.44
C ALA A 107 1.03 11.92 -8.05
N VAL A 108 -0.14 12.53 -8.21
CA VAL A 108 -1.41 11.81 -8.11
C VAL A 108 -1.67 11.14 -9.45
N LEU A 109 -1.49 9.82 -9.52
CA LEU A 109 -1.69 9.02 -10.73
C LEU A 109 -2.99 8.22 -10.59
N ILE A 110 -3.99 8.55 -11.42
CA ILE A 110 -5.33 7.93 -11.36
C ILE A 110 -5.75 7.26 -12.68
N ASP A 111 -4.94 7.37 -13.73
CA ASP A 111 -5.32 6.95 -15.09
C ASP A 111 -5.22 5.43 -15.30
N ASP A 112 -4.68 4.71 -14.33
CA ASP A 112 -4.38 3.27 -14.41
C ASP A 112 -5.16 2.51 -13.33
N GLN A 113 -6.34 2.01 -13.71
CA GLN A 113 -7.30 1.44 -12.77
C GLN A 113 -6.72 0.32 -11.88
N PRO A 114 -6.00 -0.70 -12.43
CA PRO A 114 -5.36 -1.71 -11.59
C PRO A 114 -4.36 -1.15 -10.56
N VAL A 115 -3.54 -0.18 -10.96
CA VAL A 115 -2.57 0.47 -10.06
C VAL A 115 -3.31 1.27 -8.99
N LEU A 116 -4.32 2.04 -9.39
CA LEU A 116 -5.12 2.86 -8.49
C LEU A 116 -5.78 2.03 -7.38
N LEU A 117 -6.32 0.85 -7.72
CA LEU A 117 -6.93 -0.06 -6.76
C LEU A 117 -5.94 -0.58 -5.72
N VAL A 118 -4.78 -1.08 -6.17
CA VAL A 118 -3.77 -1.65 -5.25
C VAL A 118 -3.14 -0.54 -4.41
N SER A 119 -2.78 0.59 -5.03
CA SER A 119 -2.23 1.77 -4.34
C SER A 119 -3.18 2.30 -3.26
N THR A 120 -4.49 2.31 -3.55
CA THR A 120 -5.49 2.71 -2.56
C THR A 120 -5.54 1.73 -1.38
N ALA A 121 -5.56 0.42 -1.65
CA ALA A 121 -5.56 -0.59 -0.60
C ALA A 121 -4.30 -0.52 0.27
N ASP A 122 -3.13 -0.30 -0.34
CA ASP A 122 -1.86 -0.10 0.36
C ASP A 122 -1.93 1.10 1.31
N LYS A 123 -2.32 2.27 0.79
CA LYS A 123 -2.49 3.49 1.60
C LYS A 123 -3.46 3.30 2.76
N ILE A 124 -4.58 2.60 2.57
CA ILE A 124 -5.51 2.29 3.66
C ILE A 124 -4.81 1.51 4.77
N VAL A 125 -4.08 0.46 4.42
CA VAL A 125 -3.40 -0.40 5.39
C VAL A 125 -2.27 0.35 6.11
N ALA A 126 -1.43 1.06 5.35
CA ALA A 126 -0.31 1.82 5.88
C ALA A 126 -0.77 2.92 6.85
N LEU A 127 -1.74 3.75 6.42
CA LEU A 127 -2.25 4.87 7.23
C LEU A 127 -2.99 4.38 8.49
N ARG A 128 -3.75 3.27 8.40
CA ARG A 128 -4.35 2.66 9.60
C ARG A 128 -3.29 2.15 10.58
N SER A 129 -2.23 1.54 10.07
CA SER A 129 -1.12 1.07 10.90
C SER A 129 -0.41 2.23 11.60
N LEU A 130 -0.16 3.31 10.88
CA LEU A 130 0.42 4.55 11.37
C LEU A 130 -0.42 5.18 12.48
N LEU A 131 -1.73 5.39 12.24
CA LEU A 131 -2.66 5.96 13.23
C LEU A 131 -2.74 5.11 14.50
N ARG A 132 -2.79 3.79 14.37
CA ARG A 132 -2.80 2.89 15.52
C ARG A 132 -1.52 2.98 16.35
N ARG A 133 -0.35 3.09 15.70
CA ARG A 133 0.93 3.29 16.41
C ARG A 133 0.98 4.66 17.10
N ALA A 134 0.45 5.70 16.46
CA ALA A 134 0.35 7.01 17.07
C ALA A 134 -0.52 6.97 18.34
N ALA A 135 -1.69 6.32 18.28
CA ALA A 135 -2.56 6.13 19.43
C ALA A 135 -1.87 5.31 20.55
N ALA A 136 -1.16 4.24 20.18
CA ALA A 136 -0.45 3.39 21.14
C ALA A 136 0.77 4.08 21.80
N SER A 137 1.27 5.17 21.22
CA SER A 137 2.41 5.90 21.77
C SER A 137 2.08 6.71 23.04
N GLY A 138 0.80 6.96 23.32
CA GLY A 138 0.35 7.81 24.42
C GLY A 138 0.47 9.31 24.17
N ASP A 139 1.27 9.74 23.18
CA ASP A 139 1.38 11.13 22.74
C ASP A 139 1.42 11.21 21.20
N THR A 140 0.23 11.30 20.61
CA THR A 140 0.02 11.44 19.16
C THR A 140 0.75 12.65 18.57
N THR A 141 0.83 13.76 19.31
CA THR A 141 1.46 14.98 18.79
C THR A 141 2.96 14.78 18.71
N ALA A 142 3.61 14.31 19.78
CA ALA A 142 5.04 14.01 19.77
C ALA A 142 5.39 12.94 18.73
N PHE A 143 4.53 11.92 18.58
CA PHE A 143 4.69 10.89 17.55
C PHE A 143 4.77 11.51 16.14
N PHE A 144 3.84 12.40 15.77
CA PHE A 144 3.86 12.99 14.42
C PHE A 144 4.91 14.10 14.25
N SER A 145 5.25 14.85 15.30
CA SER A 145 6.28 15.90 15.22
C SER A 145 7.66 15.38 14.83
N GLN A 146 7.95 14.10 15.11
CA GLN A 146 9.20 13.44 14.70
C GLN A 146 9.20 12.96 13.23
N ARG A 147 8.10 13.16 12.49
CA ARG A 147 7.88 12.59 11.16
C ARG A 147 7.60 13.69 10.12
N ALA A 148 8.56 14.60 9.98
CA ALA A 148 8.50 15.75 9.07
C ALA A 148 7.98 15.41 7.66
N GLN A 149 8.60 14.43 7.01
CA GLN A 149 8.23 14.03 5.64
C GLN A 149 6.77 13.56 5.54
N LEU A 150 6.31 12.76 6.50
CA LEU A 150 4.92 12.32 6.53
C LEU A 150 3.96 13.51 6.67
N LEU A 151 4.30 14.50 7.50
CA LEU A 151 3.48 15.71 7.64
C LEU A 151 3.38 16.49 6.32
N ASP A 152 4.45 16.48 5.52
CA ASP A 152 4.50 17.10 4.19
C ASP A 152 3.65 16.31 3.16
N LEU A 153 3.45 15.01 3.37
CA LEU A 153 2.62 14.14 2.52
C LEU A 153 1.12 14.17 2.85
N VAL A 154 0.70 14.75 4.00
CA VAL A 154 -0.73 14.80 4.36
C VAL A 154 -1.61 15.45 3.28
N PRO A 155 -1.24 16.60 2.69
CA PRO A 155 -2.01 17.18 1.58
C PRO A 155 -2.09 16.27 0.34
N HIS A 156 -1.02 15.52 0.06
CA HIS A 156 -1.01 14.57 -1.05
C HIS A 156 -2.04 13.45 -0.84
N PHE A 157 -2.12 12.85 0.35
CA PHE A 157 -3.12 11.81 0.62
C PHE A 157 -4.57 12.32 0.51
N SER A 158 -4.83 13.58 0.92
CA SER A 158 -6.13 14.21 0.68
C SER A 158 -6.42 14.41 -0.80
N ALA A 159 -5.45 14.91 -1.58
CA ALA A 159 -5.60 15.10 -3.02
C ALA A 159 -5.81 13.77 -3.76
N PHE A 160 -5.03 12.74 -3.39
CA PHE A 160 -5.17 11.39 -3.92
C PHE A 160 -6.58 10.84 -3.65
N HIS A 161 -7.08 10.93 -2.42
CA HIS A 161 -8.44 10.48 -2.10
C HIS A 161 -9.50 11.17 -2.94
N LEU A 162 -9.46 12.51 -3.05
CA LEU A 162 -10.43 13.28 -3.83
C LEU A 162 -10.43 12.89 -5.31
N ALA A 163 -9.25 12.64 -5.86
CA ALA A 163 -9.08 12.24 -7.25
C ALA A 163 -9.48 10.78 -7.52
N ALA A 164 -9.18 9.87 -6.59
CA ALA A 164 -9.42 8.44 -6.71
C ALA A 164 -10.88 8.05 -6.44
N ALA A 165 -11.56 8.74 -5.50
CA ALA A 165 -12.90 8.41 -5.04
C ALA A 165 -13.94 8.15 -6.16
N PRO A 166 -14.04 8.94 -7.23
CA PRO A 166 -15.02 8.69 -8.30
C PRO A 166 -14.66 7.50 -9.21
N LEU A 167 -13.45 6.94 -9.09
CA LEU A 167 -12.92 5.92 -10.01
C LEU A 167 -12.80 4.54 -9.38
N ILE A 168 -12.94 4.42 -8.06
CA ILE A 168 -12.78 3.16 -7.32
C ILE A 168 -14.11 2.72 -6.69
N PRO A 169 -14.23 1.46 -6.23
CA PRO A 169 -15.42 0.98 -5.53
C PRO A 169 -15.75 1.84 -4.32
N ALA A 170 -17.03 2.18 -4.13
CA ALA A 170 -17.47 3.11 -3.08
C ALA A 170 -16.97 2.71 -1.68
N GLY A 171 -17.03 1.43 -1.33
CA GLY A 171 -16.53 0.96 -0.04
C GLY A 171 -15.02 1.16 0.16
N LEU A 172 -14.24 1.10 -0.92
CA LEU A 172 -12.79 1.37 -0.88
C LEU A 172 -12.54 2.89 -0.77
N ALA A 173 -13.32 3.70 -1.49
CA ALA A 173 -13.28 5.17 -1.38
C ALA A 173 -13.63 5.64 0.04
N ASP A 174 -14.68 5.09 0.64
CA ASP A 174 -15.10 5.39 2.02
C ASP A 174 -14.01 4.99 3.04
N ALA A 175 -13.41 3.81 2.85
CA ALA A 175 -12.33 3.33 3.72
C ALA A 175 -11.09 4.24 3.65
N LEU A 176 -10.74 4.73 2.46
CA LEU A 176 -9.66 5.70 2.28
C LEU A 176 -10.04 7.06 2.86
N GLY A 177 -11.25 7.56 2.60
CA GLY A 177 -11.71 8.86 3.09
C GLY A 177 -11.72 8.95 4.61
N GLY A 178 -12.17 7.88 5.29
CA GLY A 178 -12.13 7.78 6.74
C GLY A 178 -10.71 7.87 7.29
N VAL A 179 -9.78 7.04 6.78
CA VAL A 179 -8.40 7.03 7.30
C VAL A 179 -7.64 8.32 6.99
N VAL A 180 -7.90 8.96 5.84
CA VAL A 180 -7.31 10.26 5.49
C VAL A 180 -7.83 11.36 6.40
N THR A 181 -9.13 11.35 6.72
CA THR A 181 -9.73 12.30 7.67
C THR A 181 -9.09 12.16 9.05
N ASP A 182 -8.96 10.93 9.55
CA ASP A 182 -8.31 10.64 10.83
C ASP A 182 -6.85 11.10 10.84
N LEU A 183 -6.11 10.88 9.75
CA LEU A 183 -4.73 11.35 9.60
C LEU A 183 -4.63 12.89 9.67
N VAL A 184 -5.51 13.60 8.96
CA VAL A 184 -5.54 15.07 8.98
C VAL A 184 -5.79 15.58 10.39
N VAL A 185 -6.74 14.99 11.11
CA VAL A 185 -7.05 15.36 12.50
C VAL A 185 -5.86 15.08 13.41
N ALA A 186 -5.30 13.86 13.35
CA ALA A 186 -4.23 13.43 14.24
C ALA A 186 -2.92 14.21 14.04
N THR A 187 -2.68 14.71 12.82
CA THR A 187 -1.47 15.49 12.48
C THR A 187 -1.62 17.00 12.68
N ALA A 188 -2.84 17.51 12.91
CA ALA A 188 -3.13 18.94 12.91
C ALA A 188 -2.30 19.73 13.95
N ALA A 189 -2.12 19.20 15.16
CA ALA A 189 -1.32 19.85 16.20
C ALA A 189 0.17 19.91 15.82
N ALA A 190 0.74 18.78 15.42
CA ALA A 190 2.14 18.69 15.00
C ALA A 190 2.46 19.62 13.82
N ARG A 191 1.53 19.78 12.87
CA ARG A 191 1.68 20.70 11.73
C ARG A 191 1.65 22.18 12.13
N ARG A 192 0.84 22.56 13.12
CA ARG A 192 0.80 23.94 13.65
C ARG A 192 2.04 24.32 14.46
N SER A 193 2.73 23.33 15.00
CA SER A 193 3.94 23.51 15.81
C SER A 193 5.22 23.51 14.99
N ARG A 194 5.16 23.33 13.66
CA ARG A 194 6.34 23.46 12.79
C ARG A 194 6.67 24.95 12.58
N PRO A 195 7.95 25.33 12.74
CA PRO A 195 8.42 26.69 12.48
C PRO A 195 8.33 27.06 10.99
#